data_AF-A0A0G0N5J2-F1
#
_entry.id   AF-A0A0G0N5J2-F1
#
_cell.length_a   1.000
_cell.length_b   1.000
_cell.length_c   1.000
_cell.angle_alpha   90.00
_cell.angle_beta   90.00
_cell.angle_gamma   90.00
#
_symmetry.space_group_name_H-M   'P 1'
#
loop_
_entity.id
_entity.type
_entity.pdbx_description
1 polymer ?
#
loop_
_entity_poly.entity_id
_entity_poly.type
_entity_poly.pdbx_seq_one_letter_code
_entity_poly.pdbx_strand_id
1 'polypeptide(L)'
;MPSGRTIRLISAPVFVATKLEAFAGRGQGDFMLSHDLEDLLAVVDGRESLLDECRASTPELRGYLGERFRALLQQPPFVNALPGHLPGDAASQERLPELHAKLRELAGLMP
;
A
#
# COMPACT_ATOMS: atom_id res chain seq x y z
N MET A 1 29.77 -15.98 4.24
CA MET A 1 28.73 -16.54 3.35
C MET A 1 27.42 -16.57 4.15
N PRO A 2 26.32 -15.95 3.71
CA PRO A 2 25.05 -16.12 4.41
C PRO A 2 24.60 -17.58 4.27
N SER A 3 24.04 -18.14 5.34
CA SER A 3 23.51 -19.50 5.39
C SER A 3 22.47 -19.69 4.28
N GLY A 4 22.62 -20.71 3.44
CA GLY A 4 21.77 -21.01 2.27
C GLY A 4 20.32 -21.37 2.60
N ARG A 5 19.62 -20.50 3.34
CA ARG A 5 18.21 -20.62 3.70
C ARG A 5 17.38 -19.96 2.62
N THR A 6 16.61 -20.76 1.90
CA THR A 6 15.59 -20.27 0.96
C THR A 6 14.44 -19.66 1.75
N ILE A 7 14.28 -18.34 1.66
CA ILE A 7 13.12 -17.64 2.22
C ILE A 7 12.02 -17.64 1.16
N ARG A 8 10.85 -18.19 1.48
CA ARG A 8 9.65 -18.05 0.63
C ARG A 8 9.01 -16.71 0.93
N LEU A 9 9.20 -15.74 0.03
CA LEU A 9 8.59 -14.42 0.14
C LEU A 9 7.26 -14.43 -0.61
N ILE A 10 6.20 -13.93 0.02
CA ILE A 10 4.96 -13.62 -0.69
C ILE A 10 5.21 -12.47 -1.68
N SER A 11 4.53 -12.46 -2.83
CA SER A 11 4.70 -11.35 -3.77
C SER A 11 4.21 -10.04 -3.15
N ALA A 12 4.79 -8.92 -3.58
CA ALA A 12 4.40 -7.61 -3.05
C ALA A 12 2.90 -7.29 -3.22
N PRO A 13 2.26 -7.59 -4.37
CA PRO A 13 0.82 -7.39 -4.52
C PRO A 13 -0.01 -8.20 -3.52
N VAL A 14 0.41 -9.44 -3.21
CA VAL A 14 -0.26 -10.29 -2.22
C VAL A 14 -0.03 -9.77 -0.81
N PHE A 15 1.18 -9.30 -0.47
CA PHE A 15 1.44 -8.62 0.81
C PHE A 15 0.55 -7.39 1.01
N VAL A 16 0.45 -6.53 -0.01
CA VAL A 16 -0.43 -5.34 0.05
C VAL A 16 -1.88 -5.76 0.26
N ALA A 17 -2.35 -6.79 -0.45
CA ALA A 17 -3.69 -7.30 -0.27
C ALA A 17 -3.97 -7.83 1.15
N THR A 18 -3.02 -8.55 1.75
CA THR A 18 -3.18 -9.06 3.11
C THR A 18 -3.21 -7.94 4.15
N LYS A 19 -2.45 -6.85 3.93
CA LYS A 19 -2.49 -5.66 4.78
C LYS A 19 -3.81 -4.90 4.67
N LEU A 20 -4.38 -4.80 3.46
CA LEU A 20 -5.71 -4.22 3.26
C LEU A 20 -6.80 -5.01 3.98
N GLU A 21 -6.74 -6.34 3.96
CA GLU A 21 -7.68 -7.22 4.70
C GLU A 21 -7.51 -7.08 6.22
N ALA A 22 -6.26 -7.06 6.68
CA ALA A 22 -5.94 -6.88 8.08
C ALA A 22 -6.47 -5.55 8.63
N PHE A 23 -6.29 -4.45 7.89
CA PHE A 23 -6.88 -3.15 8.23
C PHE A 23 -8.42 -3.21 8.22
N ALA A 24 -9.03 -3.87 7.24
CA ALA A 24 -10.49 -4.00 7.17
C ALA A 24 -11.10 -4.72 8.39
N GLY A 25 -10.46 -5.81 8.83
CA GLY A 25 -10.95 -6.64 9.92
C GLY A 25 -10.61 -6.13 11.32
N ARG A 26 -9.45 -5.46 11.49
CA ARG A 26 -8.93 -5.06 12.81
C ARG A 26 -8.70 -3.56 13.00
N GLY A 27 -8.62 -2.78 11.91
CA GLY A 27 -8.15 -1.40 11.94
C GLY A 27 -9.10 -0.40 12.60
N GLN A 28 -10.36 -0.77 12.87
CA GLN A 28 -11.38 0.08 13.53
C GLN A 28 -11.54 1.50 12.92
N GLY A 29 -11.09 1.72 11.68
CA GLY A 29 -11.08 3.04 11.04
C GLY A 29 -9.99 4.00 11.54
N ASP A 30 -9.03 3.53 12.35
CA ASP A 30 -7.89 4.33 12.79
C ASP A 30 -6.83 4.38 11.68
N PHE A 31 -6.91 5.42 10.86
CA PHE A 31 -5.96 5.63 9.77
C PHE A 31 -4.57 6.09 10.23
N MET A 32 -4.43 6.60 11.46
CA MET A 32 -3.17 7.18 11.93
C MET A 32 -2.31 6.14 12.63
N LEU A 33 -2.91 5.28 13.46
CA LEU A 33 -2.17 4.35 14.32
C LEU A 33 -2.24 2.88 13.86
N SER A 34 -2.78 2.63 12.65
CA SER A 34 -2.83 1.28 12.12
C SER A 34 -1.47 0.82 11.60
N HIS A 35 -0.88 -0.16 12.28
CA HIS A 35 0.34 -0.85 11.82
C HIS A 35 0.17 -1.53 10.45
N ASP A 36 -1.04 -2.00 10.12
CA ASP A 36 -1.29 -2.60 8.81
C ASP A 36 -1.23 -1.54 7.70
N LEU A 37 -1.68 -0.31 7.95
CA LEU A 37 -1.52 0.81 7.02
C LEU A 37 -0.09 1.32 6.95
N GLU A 38 0.61 1.39 8.07
CA GLU A 38 2.03 1.76 8.12
C GLU A 38 2.87 0.82 7.23
N ASP A 39 2.72 -0.50 7.43
CA ASP A 39 3.40 -1.52 6.63
C ASP A 39 3.02 -1.45 5.14
N LEU A 40 1.75 -1.21 4.84
CA LEU A 40 1.26 -1.08 3.47
C LEU A 40 1.88 0.15 2.79
N LEU A 41 1.82 1.31 3.45
CA LEU A 41 2.26 2.58 2.87
C LEU A 41 3.77 2.64 2.73
N ALA A 42 4.53 1.99 3.62
CA ALA A 42 5.97 1.83 3.47
C ALA A 42 6.32 1.05 2.18
N VAL A 43 5.56 0.00 1.83
CA VAL A 43 5.76 -0.74 0.58
C VAL A 43 5.31 0.06 -0.64
N VAL A 44 4.21 0.80 -0.53
CA VAL A 44 3.74 1.66 -1.64
C VAL A 44 4.73 2.79 -1.91
N ASP A 45 5.20 3.51 -0.89
CA ASP A 45 6.19 4.59 -1.01
C ASP A 45 7.54 4.04 -1.50
N GLY A 46 8.07 3.00 -0.85
CA GLY A 46 9.46 2.59 -1.05
C GLY A 46 9.76 1.66 -2.22
N ARG A 47 8.76 1.11 -2.93
CA ARG A 47 8.99 0.10 -3.99
C ARG A 47 8.49 0.55 -5.36
N GLU A 48 9.36 1.11 -6.18
CA GLU A 48 9.03 1.58 -7.54
C GLU A 48 8.32 0.51 -8.40
N SER A 49 8.79 -0.73 -8.38
CA SER A 49 8.24 -1.83 -9.19
C SER A 49 6.84 -2.31 -8.79
N LEU A 50 6.32 -1.88 -7.63
CA LEU A 50 5.05 -2.37 -7.09
C LEU A 50 3.89 -2.23 -8.08
N LEU A 51 3.81 -1.10 -8.77
CA LEU A 51 2.69 -0.81 -9.66
C LEU A 51 2.66 -1.80 -10.85
N ASP A 52 3.81 -2.09 -11.44
CA ASP A 52 3.92 -3.03 -12.55
C ASP A 52 3.70 -4.48 -12.09
N GLU A 53 4.15 -4.84 -10.88
CA GLU A 53 3.85 -6.14 -10.28
C GLU A 53 2.34 -6.31 -10.03
N CYS A 54 1.66 -5.27 -9.58
CA CYS A 54 0.21 -5.26 -9.43
C CYS A 54 -0.47 -5.42 -10.79
N ARG A 55 -0.04 -4.69 -11.83
CA ARG A 55 -0.57 -4.83 -13.20
C ARG A 55 -0.35 -6.23 -13.77
N ALA A 56 0.76 -6.88 -13.47
CA ALA A 56 1.08 -8.23 -13.90
C ALA A 56 0.41 -9.35 -13.07
N SER A 57 -0.28 -8.99 -11.97
CA SER A 57 -0.97 -9.96 -11.10
C SER A 57 -2.21 -10.58 -11.78
N THR A 58 -2.88 -11.53 -11.12
CA THR A 58 -4.12 -12.10 -11.67
C THR A 58 -5.22 -11.03 -11.76
N PRO A 59 -6.18 -11.18 -12.70
CA PRO A 59 -7.34 -10.29 -12.83
C PRO A 59 -8.06 -10.03 -11.50
N GLU A 60 -8.27 -11.08 -10.71
CA GLU A 60 -8.99 -11.01 -9.45
C GLU A 60 -8.22 -10.16 -8.44
N LEU A 61 -6.89 -10.34 -8.34
CA LEU A 61 -6.06 -9.56 -7.43
C LEU A 61 -5.98 -8.09 -7.86
N ARG A 62 -5.89 -7.81 -9.17
CA ARG A 62 -5.95 -6.43 -9.68
C ARG A 62 -7.25 -5.74 -9.33
N GLY A 63 -8.37 -6.40 -9.61
CA GLY A 63 -9.71 -5.89 -9.33
C GLY A 63 -9.88 -5.59 -7.84
N TYR A 64 -9.47 -6.53 -6.99
CA TYR A 64 -9.48 -6.37 -5.54
C TYR A 64 -8.64 -5.16 -5.11
N LEU A 65 -7.37 -5.07 -5.49
CA LEU A 65 -6.50 -3.96 -5.11
C LEU A 65 -7.07 -2.61 -5.55
N GLY A 66 -7.53 -2.51 -6.81
CA GLY A 66 -8.15 -1.30 -7.34
C GLY A 66 -9.36 -0.86 -6.54
N GLU A 67 -10.25 -1.80 -6.19
CA GLU A 67 -11.44 -1.50 -5.39
C GLU A 67 -11.10 -0.99 -3.99
N ARG A 68 -10.18 -1.68 -3.30
CA ARG A 68 -9.78 -1.31 -1.94
C ARG A 68 -9.11 0.06 -1.89
N PHE A 69 -8.20 0.36 -2.83
CA PHE A 69 -7.57 1.68 -2.89
C PHE A 69 -8.55 2.79 -3.26
N ARG A 70 -9.52 2.54 -4.16
CA ARG A 70 -10.62 3.49 -4.43
C ARG A 70 -11.41 3.81 -3.17
N ALA A 71 -11.80 2.78 -2.41
CA ALA A 71 -12.57 2.95 -1.18
C ALA A 71 -11.79 3.71 -0.09
N LEU A 72 -10.47 3.54 0.00
CA LEU A 72 -9.62 4.31 0.91
C LEU A 72 -9.51 5.78 0.47
N LEU A 73 -9.23 6.04 -0.81
CA LEU A 73 -9.07 7.41 -1.33
C LEU A 73 -10.37 8.24 -1.28
N GLN A 74 -11.53 7.59 -1.21
CA GLN A 74 -12.81 8.25 -1.00
C GLN A 74 -13.04 8.72 0.44
N GLN A 75 -12.15 8.35 1.39
CA GLN A 75 -12.27 8.72 2.79
C GLN A 75 -11.30 9.88 3.10
N PRO A 76 -11.81 11.12 3.33
CA PRO A 76 -10.95 12.24 3.69
C PRO A 76 -10.02 11.97 4.89
N PRO A 77 -10.46 11.25 5.95
CA PRO A 77 -9.56 10.91 7.05
C PRO A 77 -8.33 10.09 6.64
N PHE A 78 -8.46 9.18 5.68
CA PHE A 78 -7.33 8.41 5.14
C PHE A 78 -6.34 9.32 4.41
N VAL A 79 -6.84 10.17 3.52
CA VAL A 79 -6.00 11.09 2.74
C VAL A 79 -5.26 12.06 3.66
N ASN A 80 -5.95 12.57 4.68
CA ASN A 80 -5.36 13.48 5.67
C ASN A 80 -4.31 12.78 6.56
N ALA A 81 -4.35 11.46 6.68
CA ALA A 81 -3.40 10.68 7.47
C ALA A 81 -2.08 10.38 6.72
N LEU A 82 -2.06 10.46 5.39
CA LEU A 82 -0.91 10.07 4.56
C LEU A 82 0.43 10.74 4.95
N PRO A 83 0.51 12.05 5.29
CA PRO A 83 1.77 12.65 5.72
C PRO A 83 2.36 12.01 6.97
N GLY A 84 1.49 11.51 7.87
CA GLY A 84 1.88 10.84 9.11
C GLY A 84 2.49 9.45 8.92
N HIS A 85 2.33 8.86 7.73
CA HIS A 85 2.95 7.58 7.36
C HIS A 85 4.30 7.73 6.66
N LEU A 86 4.73 8.97 6.41
CA LEU A 86 6.07 9.28 5.93
C LEU A 86 6.94 9.74 7.11
N PRO A 87 8.26 9.48 7.07
CA PRO A 87 9.17 10.10 8.03
C PRO A 87 9.04 11.63 8.03
N GLY A 88 9.18 12.24 9.21
CA GLY A 88 8.92 13.68 9.40
C GLY A 88 10.00 14.63 8.86
N ASP A 89 11.11 14.11 8.33
CA ASP A 89 12.15 14.94 7.73
C ASP A 89 11.70 15.51 6.37
N ALA A 90 12.26 16.66 5.99
CA ALA A 90 11.84 17.39 4.80
C ALA A 90 11.97 16.55 3.51
N ALA A 91 13.07 15.81 3.36
CA ALA A 91 13.31 14.98 2.17
C ALA A 91 12.28 13.84 2.07
N SER A 92 11.82 13.29 3.19
CA SER A 92 10.75 12.29 3.18
C SER A 92 9.38 12.88 2.87
N GLN A 93 9.07 14.05 3.40
CA GLN A 93 7.80 14.72 3.13
C GLN A 93 7.66 15.18 1.67
N GLU A 94 8.77 15.44 0.97
CA GLU A 94 8.78 15.72 -0.47
C GLU A 94 8.22 14.58 -1.33
N ARG A 95 8.16 13.33 -0.81
CA ARG A 95 7.58 12.18 -1.52
C ARG A 95 6.06 12.12 -1.46
N LEU A 96 5.41 12.92 -0.61
CA LEU A 96 3.96 12.87 -0.42
C LEU A 96 3.14 13.01 -1.73
N PRO A 97 3.49 13.89 -2.69
CA PRO A 97 2.78 13.98 -3.97
C PRO A 97 2.93 12.71 -4.82
N GLU A 98 4.10 12.08 -4.81
CA GLU A 98 4.35 10.84 -5.54
C GLU A 98 3.59 9.67 -4.92
N LEU A 99 3.59 9.55 -3.60
CA LEU A 99 2.78 8.58 -2.88
C LEU A 99 1.29 8.71 -3.24
N HIS A 100 0.76 9.94 -3.26
CA HIS A 100 -0.61 10.19 -3.70
C HIS A 100 -0.86 9.76 -5.14
N ALA A 101 0.05 10.06 -6.06
CA ALA A 101 -0.08 9.68 -7.46
C ALA A 101 -0.10 8.15 -7.61
N LYS A 102 0.78 7.45 -6.92
CA LYS A 102 0.86 5.99 -6.94
C LYS A 102 -0.36 5.31 -6.33
N LEU A 103 -0.91 5.85 -5.25
CA LEU A 103 -2.18 5.37 -4.69
C LEU A 103 -3.34 5.52 -5.69
N ARG A 104 -3.38 6.62 -6.47
CA ARG A 104 -4.38 6.81 -7.53
C ARG A 104 -4.21 5.83 -8.69
N GLU A 105 -2.96 5.56 -9.10
CA GLU A 105 -2.66 4.54 -10.11
C GLU A 105 -3.11 3.14 -9.66
N LEU A 106 -2.83 2.78 -8.40
CA LEU A 106 -3.31 1.53 -7.81
C LEU A 106 -4.83 1.46 -7.76
N ALA A 107 -5.51 2.57 -7.42
CA ALA A 107 -6.96 2.67 -7.47
C ALA A 107 -7.55 2.53 -8.89
N GLY A 108 -6.76 2.87 -9.92
CA GLY A 108 -7.11 2.72 -11.33
C GLY A 108 -7.03 1.29 -11.86
N LEU A 109 -6.54 0.33 -11.07
CA LEU A 109 -6.48 -1.07 -11.48
C LEU A 109 -7.89 -1.64 -11.72
N MET A 110 -7.98 -2.42 -12.80
CA MET A 110 -9.17 -3.16 -13.22
C MET A 110 -8.82 -4.64 -13.40
N PRO A 111 -9.80 -5.55 -13.32
CA PRO A 111 -9.60 -6.97 -13.60
C PRO A 111 -8.95 -7.22 -14.96
#